data_AF-H0AE88-F1
#
_entry.id   AF-H0AE88-F1
#
_cell.length_a   1.000
_cell.length_b   1.000
_cell.length_c   1.000
_cell.angle_alpha   90.00
_cell.angle_beta   90.00
_cell.angle_gamma   90.00
#
_symmetry.space_group_name_H-M   'P 1'
#
loop_
_entity.id
_entity.type
_entity.pdbx_description
1 polymer ?
#
loop_
_entity_poly.entity_id
_entity_poly.type
_entity_poly.pdbx_seq_one_letter_code
_entity_poly.pdbx_strand_id
1 'polypeptide(L)'
;MFAYLVREDYVDVVITSSGSHTEDVIKTARPFKMGEWDADEAELRERGINRLGNIYVESDNYVWLESWLNNEIGDQIQTKLDDKIEEVEKDFQDQLRKL
;
A
#
# COMPACT_ATOMS: atom_id res chain seq x y z
N MET A 1 6.67 -18.77 4.71
CA MET A 1 5.69 -19.52 5.52
C MET A 1 4.26 -19.12 5.14
N PHE A 2 3.84 -17.86 5.38
CA PHE A 2 2.44 -17.45 5.16
C PHE A 2 1.95 -17.66 3.72
N ALA A 3 2.72 -17.20 2.72
CA ALA A 3 2.42 -17.43 1.30
C ALA A 3 2.27 -18.92 0.94
N TYR A 4 2.97 -19.83 1.63
CA TYR A 4 2.83 -21.27 1.42
C TYR A 4 1.48 -21.78 1.95
N LEU A 5 1.07 -21.34 3.15
CA LEU A 5 -0.21 -21.75 3.73
C LEU A 5 -1.40 -21.33 2.85
N VAL A 6 -1.35 -20.10 2.31
CA VAL A 6 -2.37 -19.60 1.39
C VAL A 6 -2.35 -20.38 0.07
N ARG A 7 -1.17 -20.62 -0.51
CA ARG A 7 -1.03 -21.30 -1.81
C ARG A 7 -1.48 -22.77 -1.78
N GLU A 8 -1.32 -23.44 -0.64
CA GLU A 8 -1.72 -24.84 -0.47
C GLU A 8 -3.11 -25.00 0.18
N ASP A 9 -3.90 -23.92 0.23
CA ASP A 9 -5.30 -23.93 0.69
C ASP A 9 -5.47 -24.43 2.14
N TYR A 10 -4.50 -24.11 3.01
CA TYR A 10 -4.56 -24.45 4.44
C TYR A 10 -5.31 -23.41 5.29
N VAL A 11 -5.74 -22.30 4.70
CA VAL A 11 -6.41 -21.18 5.39
C VAL A 11 -7.55 -20.62 4.56
N ASP A 12 -8.72 -20.44 5.16
CA ASP A 12 -9.90 -19.89 4.48
C ASP A 12 -9.97 -18.35 4.52
N VAL A 13 -9.42 -17.74 5.59
CA VAL A 13 -9.56 -16.29 5.85
C VAL A 13 -8.24 -15.71 6.35
N VAL A 14 -7.84 -14.58 5.77
CA VAL A 14 -6.69 -13.77 6.22
C VAL A 14 -7.19 -12.41 6.67
N ILE A 15 -6.87 -12.04 7.92
CA ILE A 15 -7.12 -10.70 8.46
C ILE A 15 -5.76 -10.11 8.82
N THR A 16 -5.41 -8.99 8.22
CA THR A 16 -4.11 -8.33 8.43
C THR A 16 -4.24 -6.82 8.27
N SER A 17 -3.20 -6.08 8.68
CA SER A 17 -3.11 -4.64 8.45
C SER A 17 -2.68 -4.32 7.02
N SER A 18 -2.90 -3.06 6.60
CA SER A 18 -2.46 -2.56 5.29
C SER A 18 -0.95 -2.69 5.10
N GLY A 19 -0.16 -2.47 6.14
CA GLY A 19 1.31 -2.57 6.09
C GLY A 19 1.80 -3.95 5.64
N SER A 20 1.18 -5.03 6.15
CA SER A 20 1.58 -6.38 5.74
C SER A 20 1.26 -6.65 4.27
N HIS A 21 0.13 -6.14 3.77
CA HIS A 21 -0.23 -6.30 2.35
C HIS A 21 0.73 -5.52 1.45
N THR A 22 1.00 -4.25 1.76
CA THR A 22 1.90 -3.42 0.94
C THR A 22 3.33 -3.94 0.97
N GLU A 23 3.84 -4.37 2.12
CA GLU A 23 5.18 -4.95 2.24
C GLU A 23 5.32 -6.30 1.52
N ASP A 24 4.29 -7.15 1.51
CA ASP A 24 4.32 -8.41 0.79
C ASP A 24 4.43 -8.18 -0.73
N VAL A 25 3.66 -7.22 -1.27
CA VAL A 25 3.77 -6.78 -2.67
C VAL A 25 5.17 -6.26 -2.97
N ILE A 26 5.72 -5.36 -2.14
CA ILE A 26 7.09 -4.85 -2.34
C ILE A 26 8.12 -5.98 -2.39
N LYS A 27 8.02 -6.95 -1.48
CA LYS A 27 8.96 -8.09 -1.39
C LYS A 27 8.98 -8.98 -2.63
N THR A 28 7.97 -8.91 -3.49
CA THR A 28 7.97 -9.63 -4.78
C THR A 28 8.99 -9.06 -5.78
N ALA A 29 9.38 -7.79 -5.63
CA ALA A 29 10.25 -7.09 -6.58
C ALA A 29 11.49 -6.43 -5.96
N ARG A 30 11.47 -6.16 -4.65
CA ARG A 30 12.51 -5.42 -3.93
C ARG A 30 12.83 -6.09 -2.59
N PRO A 31 14.11 -6.39 -2.30
CA PRO A 31 14.49 -7.06 -1.06
C PRO A 31 14.43 -6.10 0.13
N PHE A 32 14.14 -6.67 1.31
CA PHE A 32 14.33 -6.00 2.59
C PHE A 32 15.66 -6.46 3.18
N LYS A 33 16.40 -5.55 3.81
CA LYS A 33 17.74 -5.82 4.33
C LYS A 33 17.70 -5.96 5.85
N MET A 34 18.53 -6.84 6.40
CA MET A 34 18.75 -6.88 7.84
C MET A 34 19.47 -5.60 8.28
N GLY A 35 19.04 -5.06 9.40
CA GLY A 35 19.59 -3.91 10.08
C GLY A 35 19.80 -4.19 11.56
N GLU A 36 19.84 -3.13 12.36
CA GLU A 36 20.12 -3.20 13.79
C GLU A 36 18.96 -2.62 14.60
N TRP A 37 18.82 -3.07 15.84
CA TRP A 37 17.78 -2.56 16.74
C TRP A 37 18.09 -1.14 17.24
N ASP A 38 19.37 -0.88 17.51
CA ASP A 38 19.90 0.37 18.06
C ASP A 38 20.55 1.21 16.96
N ALA A 39 19.73 1.63 16.00
CA ALA A 39 20.16 2.40 14.84
C ALA A 39 19.76 3.87 14.99
N ASP A 40 20.63 4.77 14.54
CA ASP A 40 20.31 6.21 14.51
C ASP A 40 19.24 6.50 13.44
N GLU A 41 18.03 6.80 13.89
CA GLU A 41 16.90 7.07 13.01
C GLU A 41 17.07 8.37 12.20
N ALA A 42 17.80 9.35 12.73
CA ALA A 42 18.05 10.59 12.01
C ALA A 42 18.97 10.34 10.83
N GLU A 43 20.05 9.57 11.04
CA GLU A 43 20.97 9.16 9.96
C GLU A 43 20.25 8.30 8.91
N LEU A 44 19.44 7.33 9.35
CA LEU A 44 18.65 6.49 8.44
C LEU A 44 17.70 7.34 7.60
N ARG A 45 17.04 8.33 8.21
CA ARG A 45 16.12 9.23 7.52
C ARG A 45 16.83 10.07 6.46
N GLU A 46 17.99 10.62 6.77
CA GLU A 46 18.83 11.37 5.82
C GLU A 46 19.24 10.51 4.62
N ARG A 47 19.47 9.22 4.85
CA ARG A 47 19.79 8.23 3.82
C ARG A 47 18.58 7.67 3.09
N GLY A 48 17.36 8.10 3.42
CA GLY A 48 16.14 7.58 2.83
C GLY A 48 15.85 6.11 3.17
N ILE A 49 16.29 5.64 4.35
CA ILE A 49 16.05 4.27 4.82
C ILE A 49 14.94 4.29 5.89
N ASN A 50 13.90 3.49 5.66
CA ASN A 50 12.84 3.24 6.63
C ASN A 50 13.19 2.00 7.47
N ARG A 51 12.87 2.04 8.77
CA ARG A 51 13.18 0.96 9.71
C ARG A 51 11.92 0.28 10.24
N LEU A 52 11.91 -1.04 10.19
CA LEU A 52 10.88 -1.93 10.74
C LEU A 52 11.55 -2.85 11.79
N GLY A 53 11.75 -2.33 13.00
CA GLY A 53 12.55 -3.02 14.02
C GLY A 53 14.01 -3.11 13.61
N ASN A 54 14.53 -4.30 13.33
CA ASN A 54 15.88 -4.54 12.80
C ASN A 54 15.86 -4.90 11.30
N ILE A 55 14.84 -4.47 10.56
CA ILE A 55 14.76 -4.62 9.10
C ILE A 55 14.74 -3.23 8.47
N TYR A 56 15.52 -3.04 7.42
CA TYR A 56 15.63 -1.80 6.67
C TYR A 56 14.99 -1.92 5.28
N VAL A 57 14.29 -0.86 4.90
CA VAL A 57 13.55 -0.73 3.64
C VAL A 57 13.91 0.60 3.01
N GLU A 58 14.54 0.57 1.84
CA GLU A 58 14.88 1.80 1.09
C GLU A 58 13.58 2.51 0.66
N SER A 59 13.54 3.84 0.76
CA SER A 59 12.33 4.63 0.44
C SER A 59 11.87 4.45 -1.00
N ASP A 60 12.81 4.20 -1.92
CA ASP A 60 12.54 3.90 -3.33
C ASP A 60 11.67 2.65 -3.51
N ASN A 61 11.63 1.75 -2.53
CA ASN A 61 10.71 0.61 -2.56
C ASN A 61 9.24 1.04 -2.47
N TYR A 62 8.94 2.12 -1.73
CA TYR A 62 7.59 2.68 -1.64
C TYR A 62 7.24 3.50 -2.88
N VAL A 63 8.21 4.17 -3.50
CA VAL A 63 8.03 4.83 -4.81
C VAL A 63 7.73 3.80 -5.90
N TRP A 64 8.43 2.65 -5.86
CA TRP A 64 8.15 1.53 -6.74
C TRP A 64 6.73 0.98 -6.50
N LEU A 65 6.31 0.82 -5.24
CA LEU A 65 4.95 0.36 -4.91
C LEU A 65 3.89 1.31 -5.45
N GLU A 66 4.07 2.62 -5.29
CA GLU A 66 3.16 3.63 -5.83
C GLU A 66 3.05 3.51 -7.36
N SER A 67 4.19 3.39 -8.05
CA SER A 67 4.22 3.21 -9.50
C SER A 67 3.52 1.92 -9.92
N TRP A 68 3.73 0.82 -9.19
CA TRP A 68 3.09 -0.46 -9.43
C TRP A 68 1.57 -0.39 -9.22
N LEU A 69 1.11 0.22 -8.12
CA LEU A 69 -0.33 0.39 -7.85
C LEU A 69 -1.02 1.20 -8.94
N ASN A 70 -0.40 2.30 -9.38
CA ASN A 70 -0.94 3.13 -10.46
C ASN A 70 -1.04 2.35 -11.77
N ASN A 71 -0.09 1.46 -12.07
CA ASN A 71 -0.11 0.67 -13.29
C ASN A 71 -1.12 -0.50 -13.23
N GLU A 72 -1.20 -1.21 -12.10
CA GLU A 72 -2.01 -2.43 -12.01
C GLU A 72 -3.48 -2.16 -11.68
N ILE A 73 -3.75 -1.16 -10.86
CA ILE A 73 -5.11 -0.86 -10.36
C ILE A 73 -5.53 0.61 -10.51
N GLY A 74 -4.66 1.47 -11.06
CA GLY A 74 -4.94 2.90 -11.19
C GLY A 74 -6.22 3.22 -11.94
N ASP A 75 -6.46 2.54 -13.08
CA ASP A 75 -7.69 2.72 -13.86
C ASP A 75 -8.95 2.39 -13.05
N GLN A 76 -8.91 1.29 -12.28
CA GLN A 76 -10.04 0.88 -11.43
C GLN A 76 -10.31 1.89 -10.31
N ILE A 77 -9.24 2.48 -9.75
CA ILE A 77 -9.35 3.54 -8.74
C ILE A 77 -9.97 4.78 -9.38
N GLN A 78 -9.51 5.17 -10.57
CA GLN A 78 -10.03 6.35 -11.28
C GLN A 78 -11.51 6.20 -11.62
N THR A 79 -11.92 5.06 -12.17
CA THR A 79 -13.35 4.80 -12.46
C THR A 79 -14.21 4.92 -11.21
N LYS A 80 -13.79 4.34 -10.08
CA LYS A 80 -14.55 4.44 -8.82
C LYS A 80 -14.61 5.86 -8.27
N LEU A 81 -13.59 6.67 -8.52
CA LEU A 81 -13.59 8.08 -8.14
C LEU A 81 -14.55 8.87 -9.03
N ASP A 82 -14.54 8.62 -10.34
CA ASP A 82 -15.43 9.26 -11.30
C ASP A 82 -16.90 8.94 -10.98
N ASP A 83 -17.23 7.66 -10.76
CA ASP A 83 -18.57 7.22 -10.35
C ASP A 83 -19.06 7.97 -9.09
N LYS A 84 -18.15 8.19 -8.13
CA LYS A 84 -18.47 8.86 -6.88
C LYS A 84 -18.60 10.37 -7.02
N ILE A 85 -17.85 10.98 -7.93
CA ILE A 85 -18.00 12.39 -8.28
C ILE A 85 -19.37 12.60 -8.92
N GLU A 86 -19.76 11.76 -9.88
CA GLU A 86 -21.09 11.83 -10.52
C GLU A 86 -22.23 11.68 -9.51
N GLU A 87 -22.10 10.76 -8.54
CA GLU A 87 -23.06 10.60 -7.44
C GLU A 87 -23.23 11.89 -6.63
N VAL A 88 -22.10 12.51 -6.23
CA VAL A 88 -22.09 13.74 -5.42
C VAL A 88 -22.66 14.94 -6.21
N GLU A 89 -22.30 15.06 -7.49
CA GLU A 89 -22.82 16.12 -8.36
C GLU A 89 -24.34 16.00 -8.52
N LYS A 90 -24.85 14.80 -8.74
CA LYS A 90 -26.28 14.54 -8.85
C LYS A 90 -27.03 14.92 -7.57
N ASP A 91 -26.51 14.52 -6.42
CA ASP A 91 -27.09 14.86 -5.11
C ASP A 91 -27.15 16.37 -4.90
N PHE A 92 -26.09 17.10 -5.26
CA PHE A 92 -26.05 18.56 -5.18
C PHE A 92 -27.10 19.21 -6.09
N GLN A 93 -27.24 18.75 -7.34
CA GLN A 93 -28.25 19.26 -8.27
C GLN A 93 -29.68 19.00 -7.77
N ASP A 94 -29.93 17.83 -7.19
CA ASP A 94 -31.24 17.48 -6.63
C ASP A 94 -31.58 18.31 -5.38
N GLN A 95 -30.58 18.76 -4.62
CA GLN A 95 -30.78 19.73 -3.53
C GLN A 95 -31.15 21.12 -4.06
N LEU A 96 -30.45 21.61 -5.09
CA LEU A 96 -30.76 22.92 -5.69
C LEU A 96 -32.17 22.98 -6.27
N ARG A 97 -32.66 21.90 -6.86
CA ARG A 97 -34.03 21.81 -7.43
C ARG A 97 -35.15 21.87 -6.38
N LYS A 98 -34.84 21.67 -5.09
CA LYS A 98 -35.80 21.70 -3.99
C LYS A 98 -35.93 23.08 -3.33
N LEU A 99 -35.10 24.05 -3.74
CA LEU A 99 -35.17 25.46 -3.33
C LEU A 99 -36.12 26.24 -4.25
#